data_AF-A0A2S8BRH3-F1
#
_entry.id   AF-A0A2S8BRH3-F1
#
_cell.length_a   1.000
_cell.length_b   1.000
_cell.length_c   1.000
_cell.angle_alpha   90.00
_cell.angle_beta   90.00
_cell.angle_gamma   90.00
#
_symmetry.space_group_name_H-M   'P 1'
#
loop_
_entity.id
_entity.type
_entity.pdbx_description
1 polymer ?
#
loop_
_entity_poly.entity_id
_entity_poly.type
_entity_poly.pdbx_seq_one_letter_code
_entity_poly.pdbx_strand_id
1 'polypeptide(L)'
;MTIRNRLVMSPMETMYGTPEGLPSPRTRDYFAARARGGVGLITVGATGIDPRHPETPGGLHLGTDDAVAAHRAWWRRCTSTGPRFSRSSCTPDPTVWARSCIG
;
A
#
# COMPACT_ATOMS: atom_id res chain seq x y z
N MET A 1 -17.53 0.07 11.80
CA MET A 1 -16.24 0.78 11.60
C MET A 1 -16.56 2.23 11.25
N THR A 2 -15.94 3.22 11.90
CA THR A 2 -16.28 4.66 11.75
C THR A 2 -15.07 5.46 11.27
N ILE A 3 -15.22 6.26 10.21
CA ILE A 3 -14.16 7.11 9.65
C ILE A 3 -14.38 8.54 10.15
N ARG A 4 -13.31 9.24 10.57
CA ARG A 4 -13.40 10.59 11.17
C ARG A 4 -13.93 11.65 10.22
N ASN A 5 -13.72 11.49 8.92
CA ASN A 5 -14.22 12.39 7.87
C ASN A 5 -14.33 11.64 6.52
N ARG A 6 -14.91 12.30 5.51
CA ARG A 6 -15.12 11.74 4.17
C ARG A 6 -13.97 11.99 3.20
N LEU A 7 -12.81 12.46 3.68
CA LEU A 7 -11.62 12.63 2.86
C LEU A 7 -10.91 11.27 2.76
N VAL A 8 -10.75 10.80 1.52
CA VAL A 8 -10.12 9.52 1.20
C VAL A 8 -8.93 9.76 0.28
N MET A 9 -7.77 9.23 0.64
CA MET A 9 -6.63 9.17 -0.27
C MET A 9 -6.77 7.94 -1.17
N SER A 10 -6.76 8.19 -2.48
CA SER A 10 -6.77 7.15 -3.52
C SER A 10 -5.52 6.27 -3.48
N PRO A 11 -5.61 5.00 -3.92
CA PRO A 11 -4.45 4.14 -4.07
C PRO A 11 -3.48 4.76 -5.08
N MET A 12 -2.24 4.96 -4.65
CA MET A 12 -1.16 5.47 -5.51
C MET A 12 0.06 4.57 -5.32
N GLU A 13 0.60 4.11 -6.43
CA GLU A 13 1.92 3.50 -6.44
C GLU A 13 2.96 4.56 -6.11
N THR A 14 3.77 4.26 -5.09
CA THR A 14 4.81 5.19 -4.63
C THR A 14 6.20 4.76 -5.06
N MET A 15 6.40 3.48 -5.39
CA MET A 15 7.71 2.91 -5.70
C MET A 15 8.77 3.18 -4.60
N TYR A 16 8.32 3.41 -3.36
CA TYR A 16 9.18 3.71 -2.22
C TYR A 16 9.47 2.47 -1.36
N GLY A 17 9.15 1.27 -1.84
CA GLY A 17 9.52 0.03 -1.17
C GLY A 17 11.03 -0.18 -1.13
N THR A 18 11.49 -1.06 -0.24
CA THR A 18 12.85 -1.60 -0.31
C THR A 18 12.99 -2.53 -1.52
N PRO A 19 14.20 -2.98 -1.90
CA PRO A 19 14.37 -3.98 -2.97
C PRO A 19 13.58 -5.27 -2.73
N GLU A 20 13.33 -5.60 -1.46
CA GLU A 20 12.52 -6.74 -1.02
C GLU A 20 11.01 -6.45 -1.03
N GLY A 21 10.59 -5.25 -1.47
CA GLY A 21 9.19 -4.82 -1.50
C GLY A 21 8.57 -4.56 -0.12
N LEU A 22 9.41 -4.18 0.86
CA LEU A 22 8.97 -3.85 2.22
C LEU A 22 8.75 -2.34 2.40
N PRO A 23 7.88 -1.91 3.34
CA PRO A 23 7.70 -0.49 3.65
C PRO A 23 8.98 0.16 4.19
N SER A 24 9.64 0.97 3.36
CA SER A 24 10.84 1.75 3.72
C SER A 24 10.52 2.94 4.63
N PRO A 25 11.52 3.60 5.24
CA PRO A 25 11.33 4.86 5.97
C PRO A 25 10.62 5.93 5.14
N ARG A 26 10.98 6.06 3.85
CA ARG A 26 10.35 7.02 2.93
C ARG A 26 8.87 6.72 2.72
N THR A 27 8.49 5.45 2.58
CA THR A 27 7.08 5.03 2.52
C THR A 27 6.34 5.47 3.78
N ARG A 28 6.93 5.23 4.95
CA ARG A 28 6.32 5.56 6.25
C ARG A 28 6.09 7.06 6.39
N ASP A 29 7.11 7.87 6.10
CA ASP A 29 7.05 9.33 6.20
C ASP A 29 6.04 9.92 5.21
N TYR A 30 5.97 9.35 4.00
CA TYR A 30 5.00 9.71 2.99
C TYR A 30 3.57 9.57 3.54
N PHE A 31 3.20 8.39 4.02
CA PHE A 31 1.84 8.16 4.54
C PHE A 31 1.57 8.85 5.88
N ALA A 32 2.58 9.01 6.73
CA ALA A 32 2.47 9.79 7.98
C ALA A 32 2.16 11.27 7.72
N ALA A 33 2.74 11.87 6.67
CA ALA A 33 2.39 13.23 6.28
C ALA A 33 0.92 13.36 5.87
N ARG A 34 0.36 12.38 5.16
CA ARG A 34 -1.06 12.39 4.75
C ARG A 34 -1.97 12.18 5.96
N ALA A 35 -1.61 11.26 6.84
CA ALA A 35 -2.29 11.04 8.10
C ALA A 35 -2.39 12.33 8.94
N ARG A 36 -1.29 13.08 9.07
CA ARG A 36 -1.26 14.40 9.73
C ARG A 36 -2.05 15.47 9.00
N GLY A 37 -2.15 15.38 7.67
CA GLY A 37 -2.97 16.26 6.84
C GLY A 37 -4.48 16.10 7.03
N GLY A 38 -4.94 15.15 7.86
CA GLY A 38 -6.34 15.04 8.26
C GLY A 38 -7.20 14.15 7.38
N VAL A 39 -6.64 13.29 6.52
CA VAL A 39 -7.45 12.28 5.79
C VAL A 39 -8.10 11.31 6.77
N GLY A 40 -9.33 10.91 6.48
CA GLY A 40 -10.07 9.92 7.27
C GLY A 40 -9.67 8.49 6.93
N LEU A 41 -9.40 8.23 5.64
CA LEU A 41 -9.03 6.91 5.11
C LEU A 41 -7.89 7.05 4.09
N ILE A 42 -6.93 6.14 4.17
CA ILE A 42 -5.83 6.01 3.22
C ILE A 42 -5.94 4.64 2.56
N THR A 43 -6.11 4.60 1.25
CA THR A 43 -5.94 3.36 0.48
C THR A 43 -4.48 3.28 0.04
N VAL A 44 -3.76 2.25 0.48
CA VAL A 44 -2.41 1.98 -0.01
C VAL A 44 -2.50 1.52 -1.46
N GLY A 45 -1.49 1.89 -2.26
CA GLY A 45 -1.34 1.42 -3.63
C GLY A 45 -1.41 -0.10 -3.80
N ALA A 46 -1.41 -0.54 -5.05
CA ALA A 46 -1.26 -1.92 -5.47
C ALA A 46 -0.15 -2.62 -4.67
N THR A 47 -0.60 -3.48 -3.76
CA THR A 47 0.29 -4.31 -2.97
C THR A 47 0.23 -5.74 -3.51
N GLY A 48 1.36 -6.23 -4.03
CA GLY A 48 1.46 -7.54 -4.65
C GLY A 48 1.27 -8.68 -3.63
N ILE A 49 0.62 -9.77 -4.05
CA ILE A 49 0.49 -10.97 -3.19
C ILE A 49 1.63 -11.97 -3.36
N ASP A 50 2.40 -11.89 -4.45
CA ASP A 50 3.55 -12.74 -4.74
C ASP A 50 4.79 -11.86 -4.94
N PRO A 51 5.83 -11.95 -4.08
CA PRO A 51 7.05 -11.17 -4.24
C PRO A 51 7.80 -11.46 -5.54
N ARG A 52 7.57 -12.62 -6.19
CA ARG A 52 8.23 -13.00 -7.45
C ARG A 52 7.64 -12.29 -8.66
N HIS A 53 6.45 -11.71 -8.51
CA HIS A 53 5.74 -11.01 -9.57
C HIS A 53 5.38 -9.59 -9.11
N PRO A 54 6.38 -8.69 -8.96
CA PRO A 54 6.11 -7.30 -8.61
C PRO A 54 5.46 -6.58 -9.80
N GLU A 55 4.44 -5.78 -9.52
CA GLU A 55 3.79 -4.92 -10.52
C GLU A 55 4.72 -3.79 -10.97
N THR A 56 5.43 -3.19 -10.01
CA THR A 56 6.33 -2.07 -10.24
C THR A 56 7.67 -2.28 -9.52
N PRO A 57 8.79 -1.77 -10.06
CA PRO A 57 10.05 -1.72 -9.31
C PRO A 57 9.88 -0.94 -8.00
N GLY A 58 10.16 -1.58 -6.87
CA GLY A 58 9.95 -0.99 -5.54
C GLY A 58 8.49 -0.96 -5.07
N GLY A 59 7.61 -1.72 -5.72
CA GLY A 59 6.24 -1.96 -5.26
C GLY A 59 6.22 -2.75 -3.94
N LEU A 60 5.19 -2.52 -3.11
CA LEU A 60 5.04 -3.25 -1.85
C LEU A 60 4.41 -4.63 -2.10
N HIS A 61 4.73 -5.61 -1.26
CA HIS A 61 4.08 -6.92 -1.31
C HIS A 61 3.61 -7.43 0.07
N LEU A 62 2.82 -8.51 0.05
CA LEU A 62 2.27 -9.20 1.23
C LEU A 62 2.44 -10.72 1.18
N GLY A 63 3.18 -11.24 0.21
CA GLY A 63 3.37 -12.68 0.03
C GLY A 63 4.30 -13.37 1.05
N THR A 64 4.82 -12.67 2.05
CA THR A 64 5.65 -13.25 3.12
C THR A 64 5.21 -12.77 4.49
N ASP A 65 5.46 -13.58 5.52
CA ASP A 65 5.14 -13.22 6.91
C ASP A 65 5.91 -11.97 7.37
N ASP A 66 7.15 -11.79 6.92
CA ASP A 66 7.95 -10.59 7.19
C ASP A 66 7.29 -9.35 6.60
N ALA A 67 6.75 -9.43 5.39
CA ALA A 67 6.03 -8.33 4.77
C ALA A 67 4.74 -8.01 5.53
N VAL A 68 4.01 -9.02 5.99
CA VAL A 68 2.83 -8.85 6.84
C VAL A 68 3.21 -8.17 8.16
N ALA A 69 4.29 -8.61 8.81
CA ALA A 69 4.79 -8.03 10.06
C ALA A 69 5.23 -6.57 9.88
N ALA A 70 5.97 -6.28 8.80
CA ALA A 70 6.44 -4.94 8.47
C ALA A 70 5.27 -3.97 8.22
N HIS A 71 4.25 -4.40 7.48
CA HIS A 71 3.05 -3.59 7.27
C HIS A 71 2.24 -3.37 8.56
N ARG A 72 2.09 -4.40 9.40
CA ARG A 72 1.44 -4.26 10.71
C ARG A 72 2.17 -3.22 11.57
N ALA A 73 3.50 -3.25 11.60
CA ALA A 73 4.30 -2.28 12.33
C ALA A 73 4.12 -0.85 11.78
N TRP A 74 4.16 -0.71 10.46
CA TRP A 74 3.94 0.57 9.79
C TRP A 74 2.55 1.14 10.10
N TRP A 75 1.48 0.36 9.96
CA TRP A 75 0.12 0.83 10.20
C TRP A 75 -0.14 1.26 11.62
N ARG A 76 0.34 0.51 12.62
CA ARG A 76 0.21 0.91 14.03
C ARG A 76 0.74 2.32 14.26
N ARG A 77 1.83 2.67 13.56
CA ARG A 77 2.47 3.99 13.64
C ARG A 77 1.66 5.09 12.98
N CYS A 78 0.89 4.79 11.93
CA CYS A 78 0.02 5.77 11.28
C CYS A 78 -1.36 5.87 11.97
N THR A 79 -1.92 4.78 12.48
CA THR A 79 -3.23 4.79 13.16
C THR A 79 -3.22 5.53 14.50
N SER A 80 -2.07 5.71 15.15
CA SER A 80 -1.98 6.60 16.33
C SER A 80 -2.32 8.07 15.98
N THR A 81 -2.13 8.46 14.72
CA THR A 81 -2.54 9.78 14.18
C THR A 81 -3.95 9.77 13.57
N GLY A 82 -4.54 8.57 13.47
CA GLY A 82 -5.97 8.27 13.32
C GLY A 82 -6.66 8.18 11.95
N PRO A 83 -6.00 8.22 10.77
CA PRO A 83 -6.64 7.69 9.57
C PRO A 83 -6.79 6.17 9.67
N ARG A 84 -7.77 5.63 8.96
CA ARG A 84 -7.85 4.18 8.71
C ARG A 84 -7.05 3.83 7.45
N PHE A 85 -6.62 2.58 7.35
CA PHE A 85 -5.91 2.06 6.17
C PHE A 85 -6.76 0.98 5.48
N SER A 86 -7.00 1.16 4.19
CA SER A 86 -7.50 0.13 3.25
C SER A 86 -6.36 -0.28 2.32
N ARG A 87 -6.45 -1.49 1.75
CA ARG A 87 -5.47 -2.01 0.80
C ARG A 87 -6.11 -2.24 -0.56
N SER A 88 -5.37 -1.86 -1.60
CA SER A 88 -5.61 -2.36 -2.96
C SER A 88 -4.67 -3.55 -3.19
N SER A 89 -5.20 -4.77 -3.25
CA SER A 89 -4.42 -5.94 -3.64
C SER A 89 -4.42 -6.07 -5.16
N CYS A 90 -3.24 -6.15 -5.76
CA CYS A 90 -3.10 -6.43 -7.19
C CYS A 90 -2.32 -7.73 -7.37
N THR A 91 -2.80 -8.59 -8.26
CA THR A 91 -2.00 -9.71 -8.77
C THR A 91 -1.64 -9.35 -10.20
N PRO A 92 -0.40 -8.94 -10.48
CA PRO A 92 0.05 -8.68 -11.84
C PRO A 92 0.26 -10.02 -12.54
N ASP A 93 -0.83 -10.64 -12.98
CA ASP A 93 -0.77 -11.77 -13.89
C ASP A 93 -0.66 -11.22 -15.33
N PRO A 94 0.45 -11.47 -16.05
CA PRO A 94 0.61 -11.00 -17.42
C PRO A 94 -0.50 -11.51 -18.36
N THR A 95 -1.13 -12.65 -18.06
CA THR A 95 -2.24 -13.20 -18.85
C THR A 95 -3.57 -12.49 -18.62
N VAL A 96 -3.74 -11.83 -17.47
CA VAL A 96 -4.93 -11.01 -17.16
C VAL A 96 -4.76 -9.61 -17.75
N TRP A 97 -3.57 -9.04 -17.69
CA TRP A 97 -3.27 -7.72 -18.29
C TRP A 97 -3.46 -7.73 -19.81
N ALA A 98 -2.95 -8.76 -20.49
CA ALA A 98 -3.08 -8.90 -21.95
C ALA A 98 -4.54 -8.98 -22.44
N ARG A 99 -5.47 -9.55 -21.65
CA ARG A 99 -6.91 -9.56 -21.99
C ARG A 99 -7.59 -8.22 -21.78
N SER A 100 -7.06 -7.36 -20.91
CA SER A 100 -7.63 -6.04 -20.64
C SER A 100 -7.24 -4.98 -21.67
N CYS A 101 -6.12 -5.18 -22.39
CA CYS A 101 -5.64 -4.26 -23.43
C CYS A 101 -6.18 -4.57 -24.84
N ILE A 102 -6.82 -5.71 -25.04
CA ILE A 102 -7.47 -6.09 -26.31
C ILE A 102 -8.98 -6.03 -26.07
N GLY A 103 -9.50 -4.80 -26.05
CA GLY A 103 -10.92 -4.51 -26.21
C GLY A 103 -11.25 -4.31 -27.68
#